data_AF-A0A832K0X6-F1
#
_entry.id   AF-A0A832K0X6-F1
#
_cell.length_a   1.000
_cell.length_b   1.000
_cell.length_c   1.000
_cell.angle_alpha   90.00
_cell.angle_beta   90.00
_cell.angle_gamma   90.00
#
_symmetry.space_group_name_H-M   'P 1'
#
loop_
_entity.id
_entity.type
_entity.pdbx_description
1 polymer ?
#
loop_
_entity_poly.entity_id
_entity_poly.type
_entity_poly.pdbx_seq_one_letter_code
_entity_poly.pdbx_strand_id
1 'polypeptide(L)' 'TAEAKREQIIRAAKEGVNGYIVKPFNGATLKSKIDKIFERVG' A
#
# COMPACT_ATOMS: atom_id res chain seq x y z
N THR A 1 6.55 -17.48 5.62
CA THR A 1 5.46 -17.41 6.62
C THR A 1 4.44 -16.36 6.21
N ALA A 2 3.26 -16.80 5.75
CA ALA A 2 2.20 -15.93 5.21
C ALA A 2 1.51 -15.07 6.28
N GLU A 3 1.66 -15.42 7.56
CA GLU A 3 1.05 -14.71 8.70
C GLU A 3 1.68 -13.34 8.96
N ALA A 4 3.00 -13.21 8.77
CA ALA A 4 3.70 -11.94 8.96
C ALA A 4 3.21 -10.82 8.02
N LYS A 5 2.75 -11.18 6.81
CA LYS A 5 2.23 -10.20 5.84
C LYS A 5 0.89 -9.61 6.29
N ARG A 6 0.08 -10.37 7.03
CA ARG A 6 -1.26 -9.94 7.46
C ARG A 6 -1.20 -8.92 8.58
N GLU A 7 -0.32 -9.13 9.56
CA GLU A 7 -0.09 -8.15 10.63
C GLU A 7 0.47 -6.83 10.11
N GLN A 8 1.38 -6.86 9.13
CA GLN A 8 1.93 -5.63 8.55
C GLN A 8 0.90 -4.82 7.77
N ILE A 9 -0.06 -5.47 7.12
CA ILE A 9 -1.19 -4.80 6.47
C ILE A 9 -2.07 -4.09 7.51
N ILE A 10 -2.37 -4.76 8.63
CA ILE A 10 -3.22 -4.21 9.68
C ILE A 10 -2.53 -3.03 10.40
N ARG A 11 -1.21 -3.11 10.65
CA ARG A 11 -0.44 -2.00 11.21
C ARG A 11 -0.38 -0.80 10.26
N ALA A 12 -0.11 -1.02 8.98
CA ALA A 12 -0.10 0.05 7.97
C ALA A 12 -1.46 0.75 7.83
N ALA A 13 -2.56 0.00 7.89
CA ALA A 13 -3.91 0.58 7.89
C ALA A 13 -4.18 1.42 9.14
N LYS A 14 -3.67 1.01 10.31
CA LYS A 14 -3.78 1.78 11.56
C LYS A 14 -2.92 3.03 11.59
N GLU A 15 -1.76 3.02 10.93
CA GLU A 15 -0.84 4.16 10.87
C GLU A 15 -1.24 5.23 9.83
N GLY A 16 -2.41 5.08 9.19
CA GLY A 16 -2.87 6.06 8.18
C GLY A 16 -2.11 5.98 6.87
N VAL A 17 -1.47 4.85 6.57
CA VAL A 17 -0.76 4.64 5.30
C VAL A 17 -1.81 4.56 4.19
N ASN A 18 -1.77 5.53 3.27
CA ASN A 18 -2.76 5.68 2.20
C ASN A 18 -2.73 4.53 1.17
N GLY A 19 -1.74 3.63 1.22
CA GLY A 19 -1.74 2.40 0.42
C GLY A 19 -0.62 1.43 0.77
N TYR A 20 -0.92 0.12 0.69
CA TYR A 20 0.03 -0.97 0.86
C TYR A 20 0.29 -1.67 -0.49
N ILE A 21 1.55 -1.95 -0.84
CA ILE A 21 1.95 -2.63 -2.08
C ILE A 21 2.87 -3.81 -1.75
N VAL A 22 2.50 -5.02 -2.18
CA VAL A 22 3.26 -6.25 -1.95
C VAL A 22 4.07 -6.59 -3.19
N LYS A 23 5.36 -6.89 -3.02
CA LYS A 23 6.21 -7.41 -4.11
C LYS A 23 5.79 -8.83 -4.53
N PRO A 24 6.01 -9.22 -5.79
CA PRO A 24 6.58 -8.42 -6.88
C PRO A 24 5.51 -7.53 -7.51
N PHE A 25 5.84 -6.25 -7.76
CA PHE A 25 4.98 -5.32 -8.46
C PHE A 25 5.77 -4.66 -9.58
N ASN A 26 5.06 -4.17 -10.59
CA ASN A 26 5.62 -3.42 -11.70
C ASN A 26 5.48 -1.90 -11.47
N GLY A 27 6.24 -1.11 -12.23
CA GLY A 27 6.24 0.35 -12.11
C GLY A 27 4.86 0.98 -12.37
N ALA A 28 4.07 0.40 -13.27
CA ALA A 28 2.70 0.85 -13.56
C ALA A 28 1.79 0.72 -12.32
N THR A 29 1.92 -0.37 -11.57
CA THR A 29 1.15 -0.62 -10.34
C THR A 29 1.56 0.36 -9.23
N LEU A 30 2.85 0.67 -9.13
CA LEU A 30 3.34 1.68 -8.19
C LEU A 30 2.78 3.07 -8.54
N LYS A 31 2.88 3.47 -9.81
CA LYS A 31 2.39 4.77 -10.28
C LYS A 31 0.89 4.92 -10.02
N SER A 32 0.07 3.93 -10.38
CA SER A 32 -1.38 3.99 -10.15
C SER A 32 -1.75 4.07 -8.66
N LYS A 33 -0.98 3.43 -7.76
CA LYS A 33 -1.20 3.58 -6.32
C LYS A 33 -0.82 4.97 -5.82
N ILE A 34 0.28 5.53 -6.30
CA ILE A 34 0.71 6.89 -5.95
C ILE A 34 -0.31 7.92 -6.43
N ASP A 35 -0.76 7.82 -7.68
CA ASP A 35 -1.76 8.74 -8.27
C ASP A 35 -3.05 8.75 -7.40
N LYS A 36 -3.56 7.57 -7.02
CA LYS A 36 -4.73 7.44 -6.14
C LYS A 36 -4.53 8.02 -4.73
N ILE A 37 -3.30 7.99 -4.21
CA ILE A 37 -2.99 8.59 -2.91
C ILE A 37 -3.04 10.11 -3.03
N PHE A 38 -2.48 10.67 -4.10
CA PHE A 38 -2.49 12.12 -4.34
C PHE A 38 -3.91 12.65 -4.63
N GLU A 39 -4.76 11.90 -5.35
CA GLU A 39 -6.18 12.26 -5.56
C GLU A 39 -6.99 12.38 -4.26
N ARG A 40 -6.55 11.75 -3.17
CA ARG A 40 -7.25 11.77 -1.88
C ARG A 40 -6.71 12.82 -0.90
N VAL A 41 -5.57 13.42 -1.21
CA VAL A 41 -4.90 14.46 -0.42
C VAL A 41 -5.12 15.85 -1.04
N GLY A 42 -5.37 15.92 -2.35
CA GLY A 42 -5.90 17.13 -3.01
C GLY A 42 -7.37 17.35 -2.70
#